data_AF-A0A8X6LSI7-F1
#
_entry.id   AF-A0A8X6LSI7-F1
#
_cell.length_a   1.000
_cell.length_b   1.000
_cell.length_c   1.000
_cell.angle_alpha   90.00
_cell.angle_beta   90.00
_cell.angle_gamma   90.00
#
_symmetry.space_group_name_H-M   'P 1'
#
loop_
_entity.id
_entity.type
_entity.pdbx_description
1 polymer ?
#
loop_
_entity_poly.entity_id
_entity_poly.type
_entity_poly.pdbx_seq_one_letter_code
_entity_poly.pdbx_strand_id
1 'polypeptide(L)'
;PDVARAKKWSSCEVNAFIFVWHHAEGEEPTWDMPPINPVCTGQWKFRGRTAHEVHCHIQEIPENGADVAHLHQVHSKSVFLGSKWMDGESIFNIVSHEWKPVWEPDDHRPHVGRIQLSQLMKIFGFKVPFSRLTMDIEQVSVAILFT
;
A
#
# COMPACT_ATOMS: atom_id res chain seq x y z
N PRO A 1 45.91 -6.67 -6.04
CA PRO A 1 45.39 -8.03 -5.76
C PRO A 1 44.17 -8.32 -6.63
N ASP A 2 44.35 -9.09 -7.71
CA ASP A 2 43.32 -9.30 -8.75
C ASP A 2 42.33 -10.44 -8.43
N VAL A 3 42.42 -11.01 -7.23
CA VAL A 3 41.68 -12.22 -6.82
C VAL A 3 40.63 -11.96 -5.73
N ALA A 4 40.52 -10.74 -5.21
CA ALA A 4 39.48 -10.39 -4.24
C ALA A 4 38.25 -9.84 -4.97
N ARG A 5 37.15 -10.62 -5.02
CA ARG A 5 35.88 -10.17 -5.59
C ARG A 5 34.73 -10.48 -4.63
N ALA A 6 33.97 -9.45 -4.27
CA ALA A 6 32.73 -9.57 -3.51
C ALA A 6 31.52 -9.57 -4.45
N LYS A 7 30.39 -10.15 -4.00
CA LYS A 7 29.11 -10.04 -4.71
C LYS A 7 28.71 -8.56 -4.79
N LYS A 8 28.38 -8.11 -5.99
CA LYS A 8 27.79 -6.79 -6.25
C LYS A 8 26.31 -6.98 -6.55
N TRP A 9 25.53 -5.97 -6.20
CA TRP A 9 24.11 -5.94 -6.48
C TRP A 9 23.80 -4.67 -7.26
N SER A 10 23.02 -4.80 -8.33
CA SER A 10 22.49 -3.64 -9.04
C SER A 10 21.47 -2.94 -8.14
N SER A 11 21.56 -1.62 -8.03
CA SER A 11 20.70 -0.81 -7.15
C SER A 11 20.30 0.48 -7.83
N CYS A 12 19.15 1.04 -7.42
CA CYS A 12 18.70 2.35 -7.85
C CYS A 12 18.11 3.16 -6.69
N GLU A 13 18.24 4.49 -6.79
CA GLU A 13 17.67 5.42 -5.81
C GLU A 13 16.55 6.23 -6.49
N VAL A 14 15.32 6.05 -6.03
CA VAL A 14 14.14 6.74 -6.57
C VAL A 14 13.06 6.81 -5.49
N ASN A 15 12.16 7.79 -5.56
CA ASN A 15 11.05 7.95 -4.62
C ASN A 15 11.49 8.10 -3.14
N ALA A 16 12.72 8.58 -2.90
CA ALA A 16 13.37 8.62 -1.58
C ALA A 16 13.59 7.24 -0.92
N PHE A 17 13.68 6.18 -1.74
CA PHE A 17 14.06 4.82 -1.34
C PHE A 17 15.27 4.33 -2.13
N ILE A 18 16.00 3.39 -1.54
CA ILE A 18 17.05 2.62 -2.20
C ILE A 18 16.47 1.24 -2.50
N PHE A 19 16.49 0.85 -3.77
CA PHE A 19 16.07 -0.47 -4.24
C PHE A 19 17.27 -1.30 -4.66
N VAL A 20 17.20 -2.61 -4.45
CA VAL A 20 18.24 -3.57 -4.83
C VAL A 20 17.60 -4.64 -5.69
N TRP A 21 18.21 -4.92 -6.84
CA TRP A 21 17.75 -5.96 -7.76
C TRP A 21 18.17 -7.35 -7.28
N HIS A 22 17.24 -8.30 -7.38
CA HIS A 22 17.51 -9.70 -7.12
C HIS A 22 16.85 -10.55 -8.19
N HIS A 23 17.66 -11.38 -8.86
CA HIS A 23 17.20 -12.47 -9.71
C HIS A 23 17.89 -13.75 -9.23
N ALA A 24 17.16 -14.87 -9.10
CA ALA A 24 17.72 -16.11 -8.56
C ALA A 24 18.88 -16.65 -9.42
N GLU A 25 18.83 -16.40 -10.72
CA GLU A 25 19.80 -16.83 -11.73
C GLU A 25 20.86 -15.75 -12.01
N GLY A 26 20.77 -14.60 -11.32
CA GLY A 26 21.74 -13.52 -11.46
C GLY A 26 21.62 -12.71 -12.74
N GLU A 27 20.45 -12.72 -13.39
CA GLU A 27 20.18 -11.86 -14.55
C GLU A 27 20.19 -10.37 -14.16
N GLU A 28 20.52 -9.53 -15.13
CA GLU A 28 20.46 -8.08 -14.99
C GLU A 28 19.02 -7.57 -14.87
N PRO A 29 18.79 -6.39 -14.27
CA PRO A 29 17.47 -5.78 -14.18
C PRO A 29 16.79 -5.66 -15.56
N THR A 30 15.58 -6.20 -15.68
CA THR A 30 14.72 -6.06 -16.86
C THR A 30 13.62 -5.00 -16.66
N TRP A 31 13.50 -4.48 -15.44
CA TRP A 31 12.51 -3.49 -15.05
C TRP A 31 13.08 -2.53 -14.01
N ASP A 32 12.75 -1.24 -14.17
CA ASP A 32 13.13 -0.16 -13.27
C ASP A 32 11.92 0.39 -12.52
N MET A 33 12.16 0.78 -11.26
CA MET A 33 11.15 1.43 -10.43
C MET A 33 10.75 2.80 -11.00
N PRO A 34 9.47 3.03 -11.36
CA PRO A 34 9.05 4.31 -11.92
C PRO A 34 9.10 5.44 -10.88
N PRO A 35 9.45 6.67 -11.29
CA PRO A 35 9.38 7.83 -10.42
C PRO A 35 7.93 8.22 -10.13
N ILE A 36 7.62 8.46 -8.86
CA ILE A 36 6.35 9.01 -8.39
C ILE A 36 6.49 10.53 -8.39
N ASN A 37 5.91 11.17 -9.40
CA ASN A 37 6.14 12.58 -9.69
C ASN A 37 5.89 13.51 -8.46
N PRO A 38 4.82 13.36 -7.67
CA PRO A 38 4.63 14.17 -6.46
C PRO A 38 5.71 13.99 -5.39
N VAL A 39 6.36 12.82 -5.32
CA VAL A 39 7.48 12.56 -4.41
C VAL A 39 8.76 13.19 -4.95
N CYS A 40 9.08 12.95 -6.22
CA CYS A 40 10.28 13.47 -6.87
C CYS A 40 10.31 15.01 -6.94
N THR A 41 9.16 15.64 -7.10
CA THR A 41 9.02 17.11 -7.11
C THR A 41 8.92 17.73 -5.71
N GLY A 42 8.84 16.92 -4.65
CA GLY A 42 8.65 17.38 -3.28
C GLY A 42 7.29 18.03 -3.01
N GLN A 43 6.31 17.82 -3.90
CA GLN A 43 4.90 18.20 -3.70
C GLN A 43 4.33 17.46 -2.49
N TRP A 44 4.62 16.17 -2.39
CA TRP A 44 4.31 15.37 -1.21
C TRP A 44 5.40 15.54 -0.16
N LYS A 45 4.98 15.79 1.09
CA LYS A 45 5.88 15.91 2.23
C LYS A 45 5.91 14.61 2.99
N PHE A 46 7.11 14.14 3.33
CA PHE A 46 7.29 12.97 4.17
C PHE A 46 6.60 13.16 5.53
N ARG A 47 5.72 12.23 5.89
CA ARG A 47 4.96 12.26 7.15
C ARG A 47 5.46 11.24 8.18
N GLY A 48 6.15 10.20 7.75
CA GLY A 48 6.65 9.14 8.62
C GLY A 48 6.86 7.82 7.88
N ARG A 49 7.41 6.84 8.58
CA ARG A 49 7.62 5.47 8.11
C ARG A 49 7.32 4.49 9.24
N THR A 50 6.61 3.44 8.93
CA THR A 50 6.45 2.26 9.79
C THR A 50 7.18 1.07 9.16
N ALA A 51 7.67 0.15 9.99
CA ALA A 51 8.31 -1.08 9.55
C ALA A 51 7.94 -2.19 10.53
N HIS A 52 7.62 -3.36 9.99
CA HIS A 52 7.18 -4.52 10.75
C HIS A 52 7.89 -5.77 10.22
N GLU A 53 8.25 -6.67 11.13
CA GLU A 53 8.69 -8.02 10.78
C GLU A 53 7.46 -8.94 10.85
N VAL A 54 7.22 -9.69 9.78
CA VAL A 54 6.06 -10.58 9.65
C VAL A 54 6.56 -11.96 9.24
N HIS A 55 6.12 -12.98 9.96
CA HIS A 55 6.55 -14.37 9.76
C HIS A 55 5.58 -15.10 8.83
N CYS A 56 5.50 -14.67 7.56
CA CYS A 56 4.68 -15.31 6.53
C CYS A 56 5.43 -15.37 5.21
N HIS A 57 4.86 -16.05 4.22
CA HIS A 57 5.40 -16.01 2.86
C HIS A 57 5.23 -14.61 2.26
N ILE A 58 6.18 -14.17 1.43
CA ILE A 58 6.17 -12.79 0.87
C ILE A 58 4.94 -12.53 -0.02
N GLN A 59 4.35 -13.59 -0.59
CA GLN A 59 3.14 -13.52 -1.41
C GLN A 59 1.88 -13.14 -0.63
N GLU A 60 1.85 -13.36 0.69
CA GLU A 60 0.64 -13.11 1.49
C GLU A 60 0.29 -11.61 1.58
N ILE A 61 1.30 -10.71 1.55
CA ILE A 61 1.07 -9.26 1.69
C ILE A 61 0.49 -8.62 0.43
N PRO A 62 1.03 -8.87 -0.79
CA PRO A 62 0.50 -8.29 -2.02
C PRO A 62 -0.93 -8.70 -2.37
N GLU A 63 -1.40 -9.87 -1.92
CA GLU A 63 -2.76 -10.37 -2.20
C GLU A 63 -3.86 -9.48 -1.57
N ASN A 64 -3.53 -8.76 -0.50
CA ASN A 64 -4.44 -7.82 0.18
C ASN A 64 -4.98 -6.73 -0.75
N GLY A 65 -4.23 -6.34 -1.78
CA GLY A 65 -4.67 -5.31 -2.73
C GLY A 65 -5.92 -5.72 -3.51
N ALA A 66 -5.97 -6.97 -3.96
CA ALA A 66 -7.09 -7.51 -4.72
C ALA A 66 -8.24 -8.00 -3.83
N ASP A 67 -7.98 -8.38 -2.57
CA ASP A 67 -9.03 -8.72 -1.60
C ASP A 67 -9.74 -7.48 -1.08
N VAL A 68 -10.59 -6.86 -1.88
CA VAL A 68 -11.33 -5.67 -1.45
C VAL A 68 -12.34 -5.93 -0.32
N ALA A 69 -12.71 -7.20 -0.07
CA ALA A 69 -13.68 -7.57 0.94
C ALA A 69 -13.14 -7.37 2.37
N HIS A 70 -11.82 -7.52 2.58
CA HIS A 70 -11.21 -7.33 3.91
C HIS A 70 -11.41 -5.91 4.45
N LEU A 71 -11.58 -4.89 3.58
CA LEU A 71 -11.77 -3.51 4.00
C LEU A 71 -12.99 -3.35 4.92
N HIS A 72 -14.08 -4.05 4.63
CA HIS A 72 -15.25 -4.01 5.51
C HIS A 72 -15.01 -4.73 6.84
N GLN A 73 -14.27 -5.83 6.83
CA GLN A 73 -14.06 -6.65 8.03
C GLN A 73 -13.00 -6.08 8.97
N VAL A 74 -11.90 -5.57 8.43
CA VAL A 74 -10.73 -5.14 9.19
C VAL A 74 -10.74 -3.62 9.44
N HIS A 75 -11.30 -2.83 8.53
CA HIS A 75 -11.25 -1.35 8.58
C HIS A 75 -12.60 -0.68 8.87
N SER A 76 -13.67 -1.42 9.21
CA SER A 76 -14.98 -0.81 9.51
C SER A 76 -14.93 0.15 10.70
N LYS A 77 -14.18 -0.17 11.75
CA LYS A 77 -14.10 0.64 12.97
C LYS A 77 -13.08 1.78 12.88
N SER A 78 -12.10 1.71 11.95
CA SER A 78 -11.09 2.75 11.75
C SER A 78 -10.50 2.68 10.34
N VAL A 79 -10.29 3.85 9.75
CA VAL A 79 -9.59 4.04 8.47
C VAL A 79 -8.11 3.69 8.56
N PHE A 80 -7.49 3.90 9.71
CA PHE A 80 -6.03 3.86 9.87
C PHE A 80 -5.52 2.72 10.75
N LEU A 81 -6.39 2.05 11.50
CA LEU A 81 -5.99 1.10 12.53
C LEU A 81 -6.60 -0.28 12.25
N GLY A 82 -5.74 -1.30 12.23
CA GLY A 82 -6.17 -2.69 12.24
C GLY A 82 -6.99 -3.01 13.49
N SER A 83 -7.91 -3.95 13.36
CA SER A 83 -8.96 -4.31 14.33
C SER A 83 -8.50 -4.51 15.78
N LYS A 84 -7.25 -4.96 16.01
CA LYS A 84 -6.77 -5.47 17.31
C LYS A 84 -6.53 -4.41 18.40
N TRP A 85 -6.42 -3.12 18.05
CA TRP A 85 -6.27 -2.04 19.04
C TRP A 85 -7.61 -1.48 19.55
N MET A 86 -8.73 -1.99 19.03
CA MET A 86 -10.08 -1.48 19.31
C MET A 86 -10.97 -2.46 20.08
N ASP A 87 -10.37 -3.44 20.77
CA ASP A 87 -11.08 -4.43 21.61
C ASP A 87 -11.51 -3.86 22.99
N GLY A 88 -11.43 -2.54 23.20
CA GLY A 88 -11.93 -1.85 24.40
C GLY A 88 -13.27 -1.14 24.17
N GLU A 89 -13.95 -0.83 25.27
CA GLU A 89 -15.07 0.14 25.38
C GLU A 89 -14.62 1.54 24.91
N SER A 90 -14.43 1.69 23.60
CA SER A 90 -13.91 2.90 22.99
C SER A 90 -15.02 3.63 22.26
N ILE A 91 -14.95 4.97 22.25
CA ILE A 91 -15.82 5.85 21.46
C ILE A 91 -15.79 5.51 19.95
N PHE A 92 -14.85 4.68 19.49
CA PHE A 92 -14.81 4.14 18.13
C PHE A 92 -15.88 3.07 17.85
N ASN A 93 -16.59 2.53 18.84
CA ASN A 93 -17.71 1.60 18.60
C ASN A 93 -18.94 2.28 17.99
N ILE A 94 -19.09 3.61 18.15
CA ILE A 94 -20.20 4.36 17.58
C ILE A 94 -19.90 4.91 16.19
N VAL A 95 -18.61 4.99 15.82
CA VAL A 95 -18.16 5.47 14.50
C VAL A 95 -17.79 4.28 13.62
N SER A 96 -18.32 4.22 12.41
CA SER A 96 -17.97 3.18 11.44
C SER A 96 -17.82 3.73 10.03
N HIS A 97 -17.15 2.96 9.19
CA HIS A 97 -16.83 3.30 7.81
C HIS A 97 -17.49 2.28 6.89
N GLU A 98 -18.32 2.77 5.97
CA GLU A 98 -18.83 1.99 4.84
C GLU A 98 -17.84 2.16 3.69
N TRP A 99 -17.30 1.04 3.22
CA TRP A 99 -16.32 0.99 2.15
C TRP A 99 -16.99 0.48 0.87
N LYS A 100 -16.75 1.18 -0.24
CA LYS A 100 -17.13 0.78 -1.59
C LYS A 100 -15.89 0.75 -2.47
N PRO A 101 -15.11 -0.34 -2.40
CA PRO A 101 -13.92 -0.53 -3.20
C PRO A 101 -14.23 -1.14 -4.57
N VAL A 102 -13.48 -0.73 -5.57
CA VAL A 102 -13.40 -1.39 -6.88
C VAL A 102 -11.92 -1.58 -7.19
N TRP A 103 -11.49 -2.83 -7.36
CA TRP A 103 -10.13 -3.17 -7.78
C TRP A 103 -10.13 -3.59 -9.25
N GLU A 104 -9.22 -3.03 -10.04
CA GLU A 104 -9.03 -3.36 -11.45
C GLU A 104 -7.53 -3.36 -11.80
N PRO A 105 -7.07 -4.26 -12.68
CA PRO A 105 -5.73 -4.15 -13.25
C PRO A 105 -5.64 -2.94 -14.18
N ASP A 106 -4.45 -2.34 -14.30
CA ASP A 106 -4.21 -1.26 -15.26
C ASP A 106 -3.97 -1.81 -16.67
N ASP A 107 -4.78 -1.37 -17.63
CA ASP A 107 -4.72 -1.81 -19.04
C ASP A 107 -3.39 -1.50 -19.74
N HIS A 108 -2.68 -0.44 -19.32
CA HIS A 108 -1.47 0.05 -19.97
C HIS A 108 -0.20 -0.29 -19.18
N ARG A 109 -0.32 -0.48 -17.87
CA ARG A 109 0.80 -0.79 -16.97
C ARG A 109 0.55 -2.14 -16.30
N PRO A 110 1.04 -3.26 -16.88
CA PRO A 110 0.77 -4.62 -16.35
C PRO A 110 1.23 -4.85 -14.91
N HIS A 111 2.12 -4.01 -14.40
CA HIS A 111 2.65 -4.05 -13.04
C HIS A 111 1.85 -3.16 -12.07
N VAL A 112 0.69 -2.62 -12.48
CA VAL A 112 -0.13 -1.71 -11.67
C VAL A 112 -1.54 -2.28 -11.48
N GLY A 113 -1.96 -2.36 -10.22
CA GLY A 113 -3.37 -2.51 -9.84
C GLY A 113 -3.93 -1.18 -9.35
N ARG A 114 -5.20 -0.90 -9.61
CA ARG A 114 -5.90 0.30 -9.14
C ARG A 114 -7.02 -0.07 -8.20
N ILE A 115 -7.15 0.68 -7.10
CA ILE A 115 -8.30 0.59 -6.20
C ILE A 115 -8.97 1.96 -6.14
N GLN A 116 -10.18 2.04 -6.68
CA GLN A 116 -11.06 3.18 -6.44
C GLN A 116 -11.83 2.92 -5.14
N LEU A 117 -11.59 3.74 -4.14
CA LEU A 117 -12.13 3.55 -2.79
C LEU A 117 -13.04 4.70 -2.41
N SER A 118 -14.34 4.43 -2.26
CA SER A 118 -15.25 5.39 -1.63
C SER A 118 -15.56 4.98 -0.20
N GLN A 119 -15.31 5.90 0.73
CA GLN A 119 -15.57 5.76 2.15
C GLN A 119 -16.69 6.71 2.57
N LEU A 120 -17.61 6.22 3.40
CA LEU A 120 -18.64 7.05 4.04
C LEU A 120 -18.68 6.78 5.55
N MET A 121 -18.69 7.84 6.35
CA MET A 121 -18.72 7.71 7.81
C MET A 121 -20.15 7.54 8.30
N LYS A 122 -20.31 6.68 9.30
CA LYS A 122 -21.55 6.48 10.05
C LYS A 122 -21.29 6.74 11.53
N ILE A 123 -22.22 7.41 12.19
CA ILE A 123 -22.24 7.59 13.64
C ILE A 123 -23.54 6.98 14.16
N PHE A 124 -23.48 6.05 15.11
CA PHE A 124 -24.61 5.24 15.57
C PHE A 124 -25.37 4.54 14.42
N GLY A 125 -24.66 4.16 13.35
CA GLY A 125 -25.25 3.56 12.14
C GLY A 125 -25.87 4.56 11.16
N PHE A 126 -26.04 5.83 11.55
CA PHE A 126 -26.57 6.87 10.66
C PHE A 126 -25.47 7.46 9.79
N LYS A 127 -25.74 7.56 8.48
CA LYS A 127 -24.82 8.15 7.49
C LYS A 127 -24.62 9.63 7.80
N VAL A 128 -23.37 10.06 7.94
CA VAL A 128 -23.01 11.46 8.16
C VAL A 128 -22.92 12.17 6.80
N PRO A 129 -23.77 13.18 6.52
CA PRO A 129 -23.67 13.96 5.30
C PRO A 129 -22.29 14.61 5.15
N PHE A 130 -21.81 14.77 3.92
CA PHE A 130 -20.51 15.38 3.58
C PHE A 130 -19.25 14.67 4.12
N SER A 131 -19.40 13.48 4.73
CA SER A 131 -18.28 12.66 5.19
C SER A 131 -17.72 11.70 4.13
N ARG A 132 -18.17 11.83 2.87
CA ARG A 132 -17.73 10.96 1.80
C ARG A 132 -16.33 11.36 1.36
N LEU A 133 -15.42 10.40 1.39
CA LEU A 133 -14.08 10.53 0.84
C LEU A 133 -13.94 9.52 -0.31
N THR A 134 -13.35 9.95 -1.41
CA THR A 134 -12.97 9.07 -2.52
C THR A 134 -11.46 9.14 -2.66
N MET A 135 -10.82 7.99 -2.79
CA MET A 135 -9.38 7.84 -2.98
C MET A 135 -9.13 6.97 -4.20
N ASP A 136 -8.10 7.31 -4.96
CA ASP A 136 -7.58 6.48 -6.04
C ASP A 136 -6.23 5.95 -5.60
N ILE A 137 -6.16 4.64 -5.39
CA ILE A 137 -4.96 3.97 -4.90
C ILE A 137 -4.31 3.23 -6.07
N GLU A 138 -3.02 3.43 -6.28
CA GLU A 138 -2.25 2.61 -7.22
C GLU A 138 -1.31 1.69 -6.44
N GLN A 139 -1.40 0.40 -6.75
CA GLN A 139 -0.45 -0.62 -6.34
C GLN A 139 0.56 -0.83 -7.45
N VAL A 140 1.80 -0.38 -7.26
CA VAL A 140 2.91 -0.61 -8.19
C VAL A 140 3.70 -1.82 -7.73
N SER A 141 3.72 -2.85 -8.57
CA SER A 141 4.35 -4.14 -8.32
C SER A 141 3.77 -4.83 -7.07
N VAL A 142 4.51 -5.79 -6.52
CA VAL A 142 4.12 -6.56 -5.33
C VAL A 142 4.20 -5.75 -4.03
N ALA A 143 4.75 -4.53 -4.00
CA ALA A 143 5.20 -3.96 -2.72
C ALA A 143 4.87 -2.48 -2.45
N ILE A 144 4.37 -1.70 -3.42
CA ILE A 144 4.21 -0.25 -3.22
C ILE A 144 2.76 0.16 -3.47
N LEU A 145 2.15 0.81 -2.49
CA LEU A 145 0.83 1.44 -2.59
C LEU A 145 0.97 2.94 -2.40
N PHE A 146 0.26 3.73 -3.20
CA PHE A 146 0.11 5.18 -2.98
C PHE A 146 -1.32 5.64 -3.28
N THR A 147 -1.74 6.72 -2.63
CA THR A 147 -3.10 7.26 -2.60
C THR A 147 -3.11 8.76 -2.90
#